data_AF-A0A971GU35-F1
#
_entry.id   AF-A0A971GU35-F1
#
_cell.length_a   1.000
_cell.length_b   1.000
_cell.length_c   1.000
_cell.angle_alpha   90.00
_cell.angle_beta   90.00
_cell.angle_gamma   90.00
#
_symmetry.space_group_name_H-M   'P 1'
#
loop_
_entity.id
_entity.type
_entity.pdbx_description
1 polymer ?
#
loop_
_entity_poly.entity_id
_entity_poly.type
_entity_poly.pdbx_seq_one_letter_code
_entity_poly.pdbx_strand_id
1 'polypeptide(L)' 'MDVNAEAPKMPQLKDCPKCGRSNMSDARYCEGCGASLKDVVPQTATPEKKKGLLAKLFGRES' A
#
# COMPACT_ATOMS: atom_id res chain seq x y z
N MET A 1 -8.19 20.09 -33.09
CA MET A 1 -7.55 20.45 -31.82
C MET A 1 -7.88 19.36 -30.83
N ASP A 2 -7.07 18.32 -30.91
CA ASP A 2 -7.26 17.06 -30.20
C ASP A 2 -6.74 17.26 -28.77
N VAL A 3 -7.62 17.69 -27.86
CA VAL A 3 -7.32 17.66 -26.42
C VAL A 3 -7.28 16.19 -26.02
N ASN A 4 -6.07 15.66 -26.01
CA ASN A 4 -5.71 14.41 -25.34
C ASN A 4 -6.01 14.60 -23.85
N ALA A 5 -7.25 14.31 -23.47
CA ALA A 5 -7.72 14.33 -22.10
C ALA A 5 -7.03 13.18 -21.34
N GLU A 6 -5.92 13.52 -20.70
CA GLU A 6 -5.26 12.68 -19.72
C GLU A 6 -6.29 12.36 -18.63
N ALA A 7 -6.76 11.11 -18.58
CA ALA A 7 -7.74 10.66 -17.60
C ALA A 7 -7.37 11.13 -16.18
N PRO A 8 -8.34 11.51 -15.32
CA PRO A 8 -8.06 11.96 -13.97
C PRO A 8 -7.40 10.82 -13.20
N LYS A 9 -6.08 10.92 -13.08
CA LYS A 9 -5.22 10.03 -12.33
C LYS A 9 -5.63 10.24 -10.86
N MET A 10 -6.52 9.40 -10.35
CA MET A 10 -6.92 9.41 -8.95
C MET A 10 -5.66 9.48 -8.08
N PRO A 11 -5.65 10.24 -6.98
CA PRO A 11 -4.45 10.42 -6.17
C PRO A 11 -4.07 9.07 -5.54
N GLN A 12 -3.22 8.33 -6.24
CA GLN A 12 -2.66 7.10 -5.74
C GLN A 12 -1.66 7.50 -4.64
N LEU A 13 -1.80 6.93 -3.45
CA LEU A 13 -0.82 7.06 -2.38
C LEU A 13 -0.03 5.75 -2.24
N LYS A 14 1.23 5.89 -1.83
CA LYS A 14 2.13 4.79 -1.52
C LYS A 14 2.81 5.01 -0.18
N ASP A 15 2.95 3.95 0.58
CA ASP A 15 3.62 4.01 1.88
C ASP A 15 5.13 3.82 1.71
N CYS A 16 5.89 4.59 2.48
CA CYS A 16 7.33 4.49 2.49
C CYS A 16 7.76 3.18 3.16
N PRO A 17 8.52 2.30 2.49
CA PRO A 17 8.98 1.05 3.09
C PRO A 17 10.02 1.26 4.21
N LYS A 18 10.56 2.48 4.34
CA LYS A 18 11.57 2.81 5.36
C LYS A 18 10.97 3.34 6.66
N CYS A 19 9.88 4.10 6.58
CA CYS A 19 9.29 4.75 7.75
C CYS A 19 7.76 4.60 7.88
N GLY A 20 7.09 4.02 6.89
CA GLY A 20 5.64 3.81 6.88
C GLY A 20 4.79 5.05 6.56
N ARG A 21 5.39 6.21 6.26
CA ARG A 21 4.62 7.41 5.88
C ARG A 21 3.98 7.23 4.51
N SER A 22 2.73 7.62 4.39
CA SER A 22 2.02 7.73 3.11
C SER A 22 2.52 8.94 2.32
N ASN A 23 2.90 8.73 1.07
CA ASN A 23 3.37 9.76 0.13
C ASN A 23 2.57 9.63 -1.17
N MET A 24 2.53 10.69 -1.99
CA MET A 24 1.94 10.61 -3.33
C MET A 24 2.68 9.58 -4.19
N SER A 25 1.98 8.95 -5.13
CA SER A 25 2.59 7.95 -6.00
C SER A 25 3.67 8.52 -6.92
N ASP A 26 3.51 9.78 -7.32
CA ASP A 26 4.51 10.53 -8.08
C ASP A 26 5.69 11.03 -7.24
N ALA A 27 5.63 10.90 -5.90
CA ALA A 27 6.72 11.31 -5.03
C ALA A 27 7.98 10.47 -5.31
N ARG A 28 9.10 11.15 -5.60
CA ARG A 28 10.40 10.51 -5.86
C ARG A 28 11.12 10.15 -4.57
N TYR A 29 10.86 10.90 -3.50
CA TYR A 29 11.46 10.74 -2.17
C TYR A 29 10.38 10.87 -1.08
N CYS A 30 10.60 10.24 0.05
CA CYS A 30 9.71 10.32 1.20
C CYS A 30 9.86 11.66 1.92
N GLU A 31 8.76 12.37 2.14
CA GLU A 31 8.76 13.67 2.83
C GLU A 31 9.04 13.56 4.33
N GLY A 32 8.93 12.36 4.91
CA GLY A 32 9.23 12.12 6.32
C GLY A 32 10.69 11.72 6.61
N CYS A 33 11.34 10.98 5.71
CA CYS A 33 12.67 10.41 5.98
C CYS A 33 13.70 10.57 4.84
N GLY A 34 13.30 11.09 3.67
CA GLY A 34 14.19 11.28 2.52
C GLY A 34 14.48 10.02 1.69
N ALA A 35 13.91 8.85 2.03
CA ALA A 35 14.12 7.61 1.28
C ALA A 35 13.59 7.68 -0.15
N SER A 36 14.27 7.03 -1.10
CA SER A 36 13.82 6.95 -2.51
C SER A 36 12.58 6.08 -2.64
N LEU A 37 11.58 6.57 -3.39
CA LEU A 37 10.30 5.90 -3.63
C LEU A 37 10.03 5.59 -5.12
N LYS A 38 11.03 5.74 -5.99
CA LYS A 38 10.89 5.60 -7.46
C LYS A 38 10.33 4.23 -7.91
N ASP A 39 10.58 3.18 -7.14
CA ASP A 39 10.24 1.79 -7.50
C ASP A 39 9.04 1.24 -6.72
N VAL A 40 8.43 2.05 -5.84
CA VAL A 40 7.27 1.63 -5.08
C VAL A 40 6.05 1.81 -5.99
N VAL A 41 5.71 0.75 -6.72
CA VAL A 41 4.45 0.65 -7.45
C VAL A 41 3.29 0.95 -6.49
N PRO A 42 2.33 1.82 -6.88
CA PRO A 42 1.15 2.06 -6.07
C PRO A 42 0.45 0.72 -5.84
N GLN A 43 0.48 0.26 -4.60
CA GLN A 43 -0.16 -0.99 -4.23
C GLN A 43 -1.66 -0.76 -4.36
N THR A 44 -2.25 -1.27 -5.44
CA THR A 44 -3.70 -1.42 -5.55
C THR A 44 -4.12 -2.24 -4.34
N ALA A 45 -4.81 -1.60 -3.41
CA ALA A 45 -5.22 -2.14 -2.12
C ALA A 45 -5.81 -3.55 -2.29
N THR A 46 -5.00 -4.58 -2.02
CA THR A 46 -5.49 -5.92 -1.76
C THR A 46 -5.50 -6.07 -0.25
N PRO A 47 -6.68 -6.17 0.38
CA PRO A 47 -6.79 -6.37 1.82
C PRO A 47 -6.39 -7.81 2.15
N GLU A 48 -5.08 -8.12 2.17
CA GLU A 48 -4.61 -9.47 2.47
C GLU A 48 -4.19 -9.63 3.95
N LYS A 49 -5.05 -10.37 4.66
CA LYS A 49 -4.77 -11.29 5.78
C LYS A 49 -3.99 -10.75 6.99
N LYS A 50 -4.77 -10.23 7.93
CA LYS A 50 -4.52 -10.53 9.36
C LYS A 50 -4.87 -12.01 9.63
N LYS A 51 -3.83 -12.84 9.71
CA LYS A 51 -3.91 -14.24 10.16
C LYS A 51 -4.17 -14.29 11.67
N GLY A 52 -5.10 -15.15 12.09
CA GLY A 52 -5.13 -15.75 13.43
C GLY A 52 -6.26 -15.27 14.34
N LEU A 53 -7.34 -16.07 14.48
CA LEU A 53 -8.27 -15.95 15.61
C LEU A 53 -9.22 -17.15 15.86
N LEU A 54 -8.95 -18.37 15.39
CA LEU A 54 -9.77 -19.54 15.76
C LEU A 54 -8.90 -20.69 16.28
N ALA A 55 -8.86 -20.74 17.60
CA ALA A 55 -8.07 -21.58 18.47
C ALA A 55 -8.48 -23.06 18.43
N LYS A 56 -7.48 -23.92 18.58
CA LYS A 56 -7.59 -25.38 18.77
C LYS A 56 -8.03 -25.67 20.21
N LEU A 57 -9.33 -25.76 20.45
CA LEU A 57 -9.88 -26.16 21.75
C LEU A 57 -10.39 -27.61 21.71
N PHE A 58 -9.53 -28.49 22.24
CA PHE A 58 -9.84 -29.70 22.99
C PHE A 58 -10.52 -30.87 22.28
N GLY A 59 -9.73 -31.94 22.07
CA GLY A 59 -10.24 -33.29 21.88
C GLY A 59 -11.09 -33.72 23.07
N ARG A 60 -12.15 -34.49 22.77
CA ARG A 60 -12.94 -35.19 23.76
C ARG A 60 -12.66 -36.67 23.60
N GLU A 61 -11.98 -37.20 24.60
CA GLU A 61 -11.69 -38.63 24.76
C GLU A 61 -12.97 -39.47 24.89
N SER A 62 -12.90 -40.72 24.39
CA SER A 62 -13.74 -41.93 24.63
C SER A 62 -15.24 -41.88 24.40
#